data_AF-A0A382PK43-F1
#
_entry.id   AF-A0A382PK43-F1
#
_cell.length_a   1.000
_cell.length_b   1.000
_cell.length_c   1.000
_cell.angle_alpha   90.00
_cell.angle_beta   90.00
_cell.angle_gamma   90.00
#
_symmetry.space_group_name_H-M   'P 1'
#
loop_
_entity.id
_entity.type
_entity.pdbx_description
1 polymer ?
#
loop_
_entity_poly.entity_id
_entity_poly.type
_entity_poly.pdbx_seq_one_letter_code
_entity_poly.pdbx_strand_id
1 'polypeptide(L)' 'MATEQMDGGRALIRALEAEGVDVMFGLPGGAILPVYDPIIDSSIRHVLVRH' A
#
# COMPACT_ATOMS: atom_id res chain seq x y z
N MET A 1 2.35 24.41 4.24
CA MET A 1 1.92 23.08 3.77
C MET A 1 3.16 22.42 3.21
N ALA A 2 3.81 21.51 3.95
CA ALA A 2 4.93 20.76 3.38
C ALA A 2 4.35 19.83 2.30
N THR A 3 4.87 19.90 1.08
CA THR A 3 4.60 18.89 0.06
C THR A 3 5.13 17.57 0.58
N GLU A 4 4.23 16.70 1.02
CA GLU A 4 4.57 15.34 1.38
C GLU A 4 5.19 14.68 0.15
N GLN A 5 6.41 14.18 0.29
CA GLN A 5 7.13 13.57 -0.83
C GLN A 5 6.37 12.29 -1.21
N MET A 6 5.72 12.33 -2.38
CA MET A 6 4.89 11.25 -2.92
C MET A 6 5.74 10.37 -3.82
N ASP A 7 6.07 9.17 -3.35
CA ASP A 7 6.63 8.12 -4.20
C ASP A 7 5.53 7.25 -4.82
N GLY A 8 5.93 6.34 -5.74
CA GLY A 8 4.98 5.49 -6.44
C GLY A 8 4.23 4.51 -5.53
N GLY A 9 4.84 4.06 -4.43
CA GLY A 9 4.19 3.16 -3.47
C GLY A 9 3.09 3.87 -2.70
N ARG A 10 3.37 5.06 -2.19
CA ARG A 10 2.40 5.91 -1.49
C ARG A 10 1.26 6.33 -2.41
N ALA A 11 1.58 6.69 -3.66
CA ALA A 11 0.56 7.05 -4.64
C ALA A 11 -0.40 5.89 -4.92
N LEU A 12 0.12 4.65 -5.02
CA LEU A 12 -0.69 3.46 -5.21
C LEU A 12 -1.61 3.18 -4.01
N ILE A 13 -1.09 3.21 -2.79
CA ILE A 13 -1.90 2.96 -1.59
C ILE A 13 -3.00 4.01 -1.44
N ARG A 14 -2.70 5.30 -1.65
CA ARG A 14 -3.73 6.36 -1.62
C ARG A 14 -4.79 6.20 -2.70
N ALA A 15 -4.42 5.74 -3.88
CA ALA A 15 -5.39 5.46 -4.93
C ALA A 15 -6.35 4.33 -4.50
N LEU A 16 -5.82 3.26 -3.88
CA LEU A 16 -6.66 2.17 -3.36
C LEU A 16 -7.58 2.64 -2.23
N GLU A 17 -7.10 3.50 -1.33
CA GLU A 17 -7.94 4.11 -0.29
C GLU A 17 -9.04 4.99 -0.90
N ALA A 18 -8.73 5.78 -1.92
CA ALA A 18 -9.70 6.63 -2.61
C ALA A 18 -10.79 5.83 -3.34
N GLU A 19 -10.45 4.63 -3.83
CA GLU A 19 -11.40 3.66 -4.40
C GLU A 19 -12.17 2.87 -3.33
N GLY A 20 -11.93 3.14 -2.03
CA GLY A 20 -12.65 2.50 -0.93
C GLY A 20 -12.27 1.04 -0.71
N VAL A 21 -11.03 0.67 -1.02
CA VAL A 21 -10.53 -0.69 -0.73
C VAL A 21 -10.36 -0.85 0.78
N ASP A 22 -10.98 -1.89 1.36
CA ASP A 22 -10.84 -2.23 2.78
C ASP A 22 -9.81 -3.33 3.04
N VAL A 23 -9.63 -4.25 2.08
CA VAL A 23 -8.81 -5.46 2.24
C VAL A 23 -7.98 -5.71 0.98
N MET A 24 -6.68 -5.96 1.18
CA MET A 24 -5.75 -6.34 0.11
C MET A 24 -5.11 -7.69 0.42
N PHE A 25 -5.11 -8.60 -0.56
CA PHE A 25 -4.40 -9.87 -0.48
C PHE A 25 -3.07 -9.75 -1.22
N GLY A 26 -1.97 -10.18 -0.60
CA GLY A 26 -0.68 -10.07 -1.27
C GLY A 26 0.39 -11.01 -0.74
N LEU A 27 1.35 -11.31 -1.61
CA LEU A 27 2.56 -12.06 -1.31
C LEU A 27 3.76 -11.12 -1.50
N PRO A 28 4.44 -10.69 -0.43
CA PRO A 28 5.56 -9.78 -0.53
C PRO A 28 6.75 -10.46 -1.21
N GLY A 29 7.51 -9.67 -1.97
CA GLY A 29 8.75 -10.05 -2.64
C GLY A 29 9.64 -8.82 -2.83
N GLY A 30 10.94 -9.02 -3.05
CA GLY A 30 11.92 -7.93 -3.00
C GLY A 30 11.59 -6.71 -3.85
N ALA A 31 11.04 -6.91 -5.06
CA ALA A 31 10.69 -5.83 -5.98
C ALA A 31 9.46 -5.00 -5.54
N ILE A 32 8.54 -5.59 -4.78
CA ILE A 32 7.28 -4.94 -4.38
C ILE A 32 7.33 -4.32 -2.98
N LEU A 33 8.42 -4.53 -2.23
CA LEU A 33 8.58 -3.99 -0.86
C LEU A 33 8.31 -2.47 -0.74
N PRO A 34 8.73 -1.60 -1.68
CA PRO A 34 8.43 -0.16 -1.57
C PRO A 34 6.93 0.18 -1.58
N VAL A 35 6.08 -0.71 -2.10
CA VAL A 35 4.62 -0.58 -2.05
C VAL A 35 4.05 -1.09 -0.72
N TYR A 36 4.77 -1.97 -0.03
CA TYR A 36 4.35 -2.50 1.25
C TYR A 36 4.60 -1.54 2.42
N ASP A 37 5.65 -0.74 2.35
CA ASP A 37 5.98 0.22 3.42
C ASP A 37 4.80 1.16 3.74
N PRO A 38 4.10 1.77 2.75
CA PRO A 38 2.97 2.66 3.02
C PRO A 38 1.69 1.94 3.48
N ILE A 39 1.59 0.60 3.33
CA ILE A 39 0.44 -0.16 3.85
C ILE A 39 0.42 -0.10 5.39
N ILE A 40 1.59 -0.03 6.02
CA ILE A 40 1.71 0.00 7.49
C ILE A 40 0.94 1.18 8.09
N ASP A 41 0.89 2.31 7.37
CA ASP A 41 0.21 3.53 7.77
C ASP A 41 -1.22 3.66 7.18
N SER A 42 -1.67 2.66 6.41
CA SER A 42 -2.97 2.65 5.73
C SER A 42 -4.07 2.01 6.58
N SER A 43 -5.33 2.38 6.32
CA SER A 43 -6.48 1.66 6.88
C SER A 43 -6.77 0.33 6.19
N ILE A 44 -6.12 0.05 5.05
CA ILE A 44 -6.30 -1.18 4.28
C ILE A 44 -5.74 -2.37 5.07
N ARG A 45 -6.59 -3.36 5.32
CA ARG A 45 -6.16 -4.63 5.92
C ARG A 45 -5.41 -5.47 4.89
N HIS A 46 -4.10 -5.67 5.10
CA HIS A 46 -3.33 -6.64 4.34
C HIS A 46 -3.53 -8.07 4.84
N VAL A 47 -3.71 -9.00 3.90
CA VAL A 47 -3.77 -10.44 4.15
C VAL A 47 -2.63 -11.11 3.38
N LEU A 48 -1.64 -11.59 4.13
CA LEU A 48 -0.54 -12.38 3.59
C LEU A 48 -1.05 -13.72 3.05
N VAL A 49 -0.88 -13.94 1.74
CA VAL A 49 -1.22 -15.22 1.10
C VAL A 49 -0.02 -16.15 1.02
N ARG A 50 -0.23 -17.40 0.59
CA ARG A 50 0.82 -18.43 0.49
C ARG A 50 0.95 -19.06 -0.90
N HIS A 51 0.13 -18.66 -1.87
CA HIS A 51 0.19 -19.09 -3.26
C HIS A 51 -0.24 -17.95 -4.18
#